data_AF-A0AAX2QJ63-F1
#
_entry.id   AF-A0AAX2QJ63-F1
#
_cell.length_a   1.000
_cell.length_b   1.000
_cell.length_c   1.000
_cell.angle_alpha   90.00
_cell.angle_beta   90.00
_cell.angle_gamma   90.00
#
_symmetry.space_group_name_H-M   'P 1'
#
loop_
_entity.id
_entity.type
_entity.pdbx_description
1 polymer ?
#
loop_
_entity_poly.entity_id
_entity_poly.type
_entity_poly.pdbx_seq_one_letter_code
_entity_poly.pdbx_strand_id
1 'polypeptide(L)'
;MSESRIQQLADEARLLLKRNPLMASSVSLQRVATRNLLKRRVQYGRTLAAASKLAGCSAGVEALSGYFPDLADGGYTRLPELPPAVAGPVGADPYRSSVLAAWMGALARSLEWQAARPDVQVVGRYLQPDLIASDLELERQTACRLSCGIGLVHMESPARSRIMQALLRQCMPDYPRPGYPITDDAELDRIADHLEKAFGLIADLDEYGHQRLIAGLHTLYVGVRREPQCSFSSSNELPGSALIVLSRERLRAGDHAATAAQLLHEAGNILLGFYTTSAAASLPGEFQYVSPYKKDLQTLESILHTAYTIPWECALRMACLSTEADHERRARKAAFIIAYAARQVPLIDIARKGIERLDGDVLLDLPDIAAIPSWSSRILFLVGQLLAEEPIAHRQAHLAERQRVLDRQAWDIGQMLLRGKEPIDPRMGRREIDDSGDNLSLWYDGKFHVIVKTPDHAMGEDYGHYAATIRGVAPSEMEAM
;
A
#
# COMPACT_ATOMS: atom_id res chain seq x y z
N MET A 1 19.52 12.23 25.93
CA MET A 1 18.69 13.28 25.31
C MET A 1 17.76 13.89 26.36
N SER A 2 17.59 15.21 26.42
CA SER A 2 16.67 15.86 27.38
C SER A 2 15.20 15.67 26.96
N GLU A 3 14.29 15.66 27.92
CA GLU A 3 12.84 15.54 27.65
C GLU A 3 12.31 16.72 26.82
N SER A 4 12.83 17.92 27.06
CA SER A 4 12.51 19.12 26.29
C SER A 4 12.85 18.97 24.81
N ARG A 5 13.98 18.33 24.48
CA ARG A 5 14.42 18.11 23.10
C ARG A 5 13.54 17.08 22.39
N ILE A 6 13.15 16.02 23.10
CA ILE A 6 12.24 14.99 22.59
C ILE A 6 10.87 15.59 22.29
N GLN A 7 10.36 16.43 23.20
CA GLN A 7 9.11 17.14 23.00
C GLN A 7 9.17 18.03 21.75
N GLN A 8 10.23 18.80 21.58
CA GLN A 8 10.41 19.65 20.39
C GLN A 8 10.39 18.83 19.09
N LEU A 9 11.16 17.74 19.02
CA LEU A 9 11.18 16.88 17.82
C LEU A 9 9.80 16.24 17.55
N ALA A 10 9.09 15.84 18.60
CA ALA A 10 7.73 15.31 18.48
C ALA A 10 6.75 16.38 17.95
N ASP A 11 6.83 17.61 18.43
CA ASP A 11 5.99 18.73 17.96
C ASP A 11 6.29 19.11 16.50
N GLU A 12 7.56 19.11 16.11
CA GLU A 12 7.96 19.32 14.72
C GLU A 12 7.44 18.20 13.81
N ALA A 13 7.48 16.94 14.26
CA ALA A 13 6.92 15.81 13.53
C ALA A 13 5.39 15.91 13.38
N ARG A 14 4.67 16.31 14.45
CA ARG A 14 3.21 16.59 14.41
C ARG A 14 2.89 17.66 13.37
N LEU A 15 3.67 18.74 13.32
CA LEU A 15 3.48 19.80 12.35
C LEU A 15 3.68 19.32 10.90
N LEU A 16 4.66 18.44 10.67
CA LEU A 16 4.90 17.87 9.35
C LEU A 16 3.80 16.89 8.92
N LEU A 17 3.22 16.11 9.84
CA LEU A 17 2.07 15.25 9.56
C LEU A 17 0.86 16.06 9.08
N LYS A 18 0.52 17.16 9.78
CA LYS A 18 -0.56 18.08 9.37
C LYS A 18 -0.33 18.74 8.01
N ARG A 19 0.93 18.78 7.55
CA ARG A 19 1.35 19.35 6.26
C ARG A 19 1.69 18.28 5.23
N ASN A 20 1.19 17.05 5.41
CA ASN A 20 1.36 15.99 4.42
C ASN A 20 0.66 16.40 3.11
N PRO A 21 1.40 16.49 1.98
CA PRO A 21 0.85 16.98 0.74
C PRO A 21 -0.25 16.08 0.15
N LEU A 22 -0.18 14.75 0.39
CA LEU A 22 -1.23 13.83 -0.08
C LEU A 22 -2.51 13.97 0.74
N MET A 23 -2.40 14.18 2.05
CA MET A 23 -3.59 14.30 2.93
C MET A 23 -4.23 15.69 2.85
N ALA A 24 -3.42 16.74 2.72
CA ALA A 24 -3.87 18.11 2.47
C ALA A 24 -4.23 18.38 0.99
N SER A 25 -4.22 17.34 0.14
CA SER A 25 -4.38 17.47 -1.30
C SER A 25 -5.60 18.30 -1.71
N SER A 26 -5.41 19.15 -2.70
CA SER A 26 -6.47 19.95 -3.33
C SER A 26 -7.52 19.08 -4.04
N VAL A 27 -7.19 17.81 -4.34
CA VAL A 27 -8.13 16.88 -4.96
C VAL A 27 -9.11 16.35 -3.91
N SER A 28 -10.37 16.72 -4.10
CA SER A 28 -11.49 16.18 -3.35
C SER A 28 -11.59 14.66 -3.53
N LEU A 29 -11.72 13.92 -2.42
CA LEU A 29 -12.00 12.48 -2.43
C LEU A 29 -13.24 12.13 -3.24
N GLN A 30 -14.23 13.02 -3.26
CA GLN A 30 -15.44 12.83 -4.04
C GLN A 30 -15.15 12.79 -5.55
N ARG A 31 -14.17 13.57 -6.02
CA ARG A 31 -13.70 13.55 -7.41
C ARG A 31 -13.00 12.24 -7.74
N VAL A 32 -12.15 11.75 -6.84
CA VAL A 32 -11.47 10.45 -6.99
C VAL A 32 -12.48 9.32 -7.08
N ALA A 33 -13.40 9.28 -6.11
CA ALA A 33 -14.45 8.27 -6.06
C ALA A 33 -15.37 8.32 -7.29
N THR A 34 -15.79 9.51 -7.72
CA THR A 34 -16.65 9.67 -8.90
C THR A 34 -15.96 9.18 -10.16
N ARG A 35 -14.67 9.45 -10.35
CA ARG A 35 -13.91 8.92 -11.49
C ARG A 35 -13.80 7.39 -11.46
N ASN A 36 -13.52 6.81 -10.29
CA ASN A 36 -13.45 5.36 -10.13
C ASN A 36 -14.81 4.70 -10.37
N LEU A 37 -15.89 5.31 -9.89
CA LEU A 37 -17.26 4.92 -10.20
C LEU A 37 -17.49 4.92 -11.71
N LEU A 38 -17.17 6.02 -12.41
CA LEU A 38 -17.40 6.11 -13.85
C LEU A 38 -16.66 5.02 -14.64
N LYS A 39 -15.40 4.73 -14.27
CA LYS A 39 -14.64 3.61 -14.85
C LYS A 39 -15.32 2.27 -14.61
N ARG A 40 -15.70 1.98 -13.36
CA ARG A 40 -16.37 0.72 -12.99
C ARG A 40 -17.73 0.58 -13.63
N ARG A 41 -18.54 1.63 -13.65
CA ARG A 41 -19.86 1.67 -14.30
C ARG A 41 -19.79 1.22 -15.75
N VAL A 42 -18.84 1.78 -16.52
CA VAL A 42 -18.65 1.41 -17.92
C VAL A 42 -18.18 -0.04 -18.04
N GLN A 43 -17.22 -0.47 -17.22
CA GLN A 43 -16.75 -1.85 -17.22
C GLN A 43 -17.88 -2.82 -16.89
N TYR A 44 -18.62 -2.56 -15.82
CA TYR A 44 -19.67 -3.43 -15.31
C TYR A 44 -20.84 -3.54 -16.27
N GLY A 45 -21.30 -2.43 -16.84
CA GLY A 45 -22.35 -2.48 -17.86
C GLY A 45 -21.91 -3.26 -19.10
N ARG A 46 -20.66 -3.13 -19.56
CA ARG A 46 -20.14 -3.92 -20.68
C ARG A 46 -20.10 -5.41 -20.37
N THR A 47 -19.67 -5.76 -19.16
CA THR A 47 -19.64 -7.16 -18.68
C THR A 47 -21.06 -7.75 -18.62
N LEU A 48 -22.02 -7.02 -18.05
CA LEU A 48 -23.43 -7.44 -17.97
C LEU A 48 -24.06 -7.57 -19.36
N ALA A 49 -23.83 -6.60 -20.26
CA ALA A 49 -24.33 -6.64 -21.64
C ALA A 49 -23.71 -7.78 -22.48
N ALA A 50 -22.48 -8.18 -22.18
CA ALA A 50 -21.87 -9.34 -22.81
C ALA A 50 -22.49 -10.65 -22.28
N ALA A 51 -22.66 -10.77 -20.97
CA ALA A 51 -23.29 -11.93 -20.34
C ALA A 51 -24.76 -12.11 -20.77
N SER A 52 -25.51 -11.00 -20.94
CA SER A 52 -26.93 -11.05 -21.29
C SER A 52 -27.21 -11.63 -22.67
N LYS A 53 -26.22 -11.67 -23.56
CA LYS A 53 -26.32 -12.26 -24.91
C LYS A 53 -26.27 -13.79 -24.90
N LEU A 54 -25.88 -14.41 -23.78
CA LEU A 54 -25.83 -15.85 -23.62
C LEU A 54 -27.20 -16.38 -23.24
N ALA A 55 -27.71 -17.33 -24.03
CA ALA A 55 -29.01 -17.95 -23.77
C ALA A 55 -29.02 -18.62 -22.38
N GLY A 56 -29.96 -18.24 -21.52
CA GLY A 56 -30.08 -18.78 -20.15
C GLY A 56 -29.37 -17.97 -19.06
N CYS A 57 -28.62 -16.91 -19.38
CA CYS A 57 -27.98 -16.04 -18.38
C CYS A 57 -28.83 -14.83 -17.96
N SER A 58 -29.89 -14.49 -18.71
CA SER A 58 -30.64 -13.24 -18.53
C SER A 58 -31.16 -13.02 -17.11
N ALA A 59 -31.78 -14.03 -16.48
CA ALA A 59 -32.30 -13.88 -15.12
C ALA A 59 -31.21 -13.57 -14.09
N GLY A 60 -30.04 -14.21 -14.21
CA GLY A 60 -28.91 -13.95 -13.32
C GLY A 60 -28.24 -12.59 -13.58
N VAL A 61 -28.21 -12.14 -14.85
CA VAL A 61 -27.75 -10.79 -15.21
C VAL A 61 -28.66 -9.73 -14.62
N GLU A 62 -29.98 -9.87 -14.75
CA GLU A 62 -30.95 -8.92 -14.19
C GLU A 62 -30.79 -8.84 -12.66
N ALA A 63 -30.70 -9.99 -11.98
CA ALA A 63 -30.49 -10.04 -10.54
C ALA A 63 -29.19 -9.35 -10.09
N LEU A 64 -28.07 -9.55 -10.80
CA LEU A 64 -26.81 -8.86 -10.48
C LEU A 64 -26.86 -7.37 -10.82
N SER A 65 -27.49 -7.00 -11.95
CA SER A 65 -27.65 -5.61 -12.34
C SER A 65 -28.51 -4.83 -11.36
N GLY A 66 -29.47 -5.49 -10.69
CA GLY A 66 -30.34 -4.90 -9.67
C GLY A 66 -29.60 -4.31 -8.46
N TYR A 67 -28.35 -4.71 -8.21
CA TYR A 67 -27.51 -4.07 -7.18
C TYR A 67 -26.99 -2.68 -7.58
N PHE A 68 -27.03 -2.34 -8.87
CA PHE A 68 -26.56 -1.08 -9.43
C PHE A 68 -27.76 -0.32 -10.02
N PRO A 69 -28.30 0.70 -9.32
CA PRO A 69 -29.56 1.34 -9.71
C PRO A 69 -29.62 1.84 -11.16
N ASP A 70 -28.47 2.24 -11.70
CA ASP A 70 -28.34 2.79 -13.04
C ASP A 70 -28.05 1.75 -14.13
N LEU A 71 -27.68 0.52 -13.75
CA LEU A 71 -27.50 -0.59 -14.68
C LEU A 71 -28.70 -1.55 -14.67
N ALA A 72 -29.53 -1.52 -13.62
CA ALA A 72 -30.77 -2.27 -13.50
C ALA A 72 -31.77 -1.99 -14.64
N ASP A 73 -32.77 -2.85 -14.80
CA ASP A 73 -33.85 -2.72 -15.80
C ASP A 73 -33.30 -2.50 -17.22
N GLY A 74 -32.26 -3.28 -17.57
CA GLY A 74 -31.57 -3.20 -18.85
C GLY A 74 -30.72 -1.94 -19.07
N GLY A 75 -30.47 -1.12 -18.04
CA GLY A 75 -29.58 0.06 -18.11
C GLY A 75 -28.17 -0.28 -18.60
N TYR A 76 -27.67 -1.48 -18.29
CA TYR A 76 -26.38 -1.98 -18.78
C TYR A 76 -26.28 -2.09 -20.32
N THR A 77 -27.39 -2.14 -21.05
CA THR A 77 -27.39 -2.14 -22.53
C THR A 77 -27.36 -0.74 -23.15
N ARG A 78 -27.67 0.28 -22.34
CA ARG A 78 -27.82 1.69 -22.75
C ARG A 78 -26.78 2.59 -22.11
N LEU A 79 -25.57 2.07 -21.89
CA LEU A 79 -24.46 2.79 -21.25
C LEU A 79 -24.21 4.21 -21.79
N PRO A 80 -24.26 4.50 -23.11
CA PRO A 80 -24.04 5.85 -23.62
C PRO A 80 -25.16 6.85 -23.27
N GLU A 81 -26.36 6.35 -22.96
CA GLU A 81 -27.55 7.16 -22.63
C GLU A 81 -27.63 7.46 -21.13
N LEU A 82 -26.76 6.85 -20.33
CA LEU A 82 -26.80 7.01 -18.89
C LEU A 82 -26.36 8.41 -18.46
N PRO A 83 -27.10 9.07 -17.53
CA PRO A 83 -26.75 10.40 -17.05
C PRO A 83 -25.41 10.39 -16.31
N PRO A 84 -24.69 11.51 -16.22
CA PRO A 84 -23.49 11.61 -15.39
C PRO A 84 -23.75 11.09 -13.97
N ALA A 85 -22.88 10.22 -13.48
CA ALA A 85 -22.99 9.66 -12.14
C ALA A 85 -22.00 10.35 -11.19
N VAL A 86 -22.40 10.46 -9.92
CA VAL A 86 -21.59 10.99 -8.82
C VAL A 86 -21.50 9.89 -7.76
N ALA A 87 -20.32 9.71 -7.17
CA ALA A 87 -20.14 8.69 -6.14
C ALA A 87 -21.10 8.91 -4.95
N GLY A 88 -21.72 7.83 -4.49
CA GLY A 88 -22.55 7.87 -3.30
C GLY A 88 -21.72 7.91 -2.01
N PRO A 89 -22.40 7.97 -0.84
CA PRO A 89 -21.76 7.71 0.45
C PRO A 89 -21.04 6.36 0.46
N VAL A 90 -19.87 6.28 1.11
CA VAL A 90 -18.97 5.11 1.01
C VAL A 90 -19.63 3.78 1.35
N GLY A 91 -20.48 3.72 2.38
CA GLY A 91 -21.19 2.51 2.79
C GLY A 91 -22.52 2.24 2.08
N ALA A 92 -22.93 3.09 1.13
CA ALA A 92 -24.18 2.95 0.38
C ALA A 92 -23.99 2.84 -1.13
N ASP A 93 -22.81 3.21 -1.63
CA ASP A 93 -22.48 3.15 -3.06
C ASP A 93 -22.09 1.71 -3.46
N PRO A 94 -22.88 1.02 -4.33
CA PRO A 94 -22.58 -0.34 -4.75
C PRO A 94 -21.27 -0.46 -5.54
N TYR A 95 -20.80 0.61 -6.17
CA TYR A 95 -19.50 0.66 -6.85
C TYR A 95 -18.31 0.73 -5.88
N ARG A 96 -18.61 0.85 -4.59
CA ARG A 96 -17.67 0.76 -3.47
C ARG A 96 -17.87 -0.50 -2.62
N SER A 97 -18.57 -1.51 -3.12
CA SER A 97 -18.59 -2.83 -2.50
C SER A 97 -17.47 -3.70 -3.05
N SER A 98 -16.64 -4.22 -2.14
CA SER A 98 -15.59 -5.20 -2.47
C SER A 98 -16.19 -6.53 -2.92
N VAL A 99 -17.33 -6.93 -2.37
CA VAL A 99 -18.04 -8.14 -2.79
C VAL A 99 -18.52 -8.01 -4.23
N LEU A 100 -19.27 -6.95 -4.54
CA LEU A 100 -19.79 -6.75 -5.90
C LEU A 100 -18.65 -6.58 -6.92
N ALA A 101 -17.56 -5.90 -6.53
CA ALA A 101 -16.38 -5.79 -7.37
C ALA A 101 -15.75 -7.16 -7.69
N ALA A 102 -15.63 -8.05 -6.70
CA ALA A 102 -15.07 -9.38 -6.89
C ALA A 102 -15.93 -10.25 -7.83
N TRP A 103 -17.26 -10.24 -7.64
CA TRP A 103 -18.20 -10.97 -8.49
C TRP A 103 -18.20 -10.44 -9.93
N MET A 104 -18.25 -9.12 -10.11
CA MET A 104 -18.16 -8.48 -11.42
C MET A 104 -16.82 -8.77 -12.12
N GLY A 105 -15.71 -8.71 -11.39
CA GLY A 105 -14.38 -9.02 -11.92
C GLY A 105 -14.24 -10.49 -12.31
N ALA A 106 -14.81 -11.42 -11.53
CA ALA A 106 -14.82 -12.84 -11.87
C ALA A 106 -15.65 -13.14 -13.11
N LEU A 107 -16.83 -12.50 -13.24
CA LEU A 107 -17.67 -12.59 -14.43
C LEU A 107 -16.94 -12.05 -15.67
N ALA A 108 -16.31 -10.88 -15.57
CA ALA A 108 -15.55 -10.28 -16.67
C ALA A 108 -14.42 -11.21 -17.14
N ARG A 109 -13.59 -11.71 -16.22
CA ARG A 109 -12.51 -12.66 -16.54
C ARG A 109 -13.04 -13.95 -17.17
N SER A 110 -14.19 -14.45 -16.71
CA SER A 110 -14.80 -15.64 -17.29
C SER A 110 -15.23 -15.44 -18.74
N LEU A 111 -15.77 -14.27 -19.08
CA LEU A 111 -16.15 -13.92 -20.44
C LEU A 111 -14.92 -13.71 -21.33
N GLU A 112 -13.91 -13.00 -20.83
CA GLU A 112 -12.65 -12.75 -21.54
C GLU A 112 -11.90 -14.05 -21.86
N TRP A 113 -11.81 -14.97 -20.89
CA TRP A 113 -11.11 -16.26 -21.08
C TRP A 113 -11.74 -17.12 -22.18
N GLN A 114 -13.03 -16.92 -22.46
CA GLN A 114 -13.80 -17.71 -23.42
C GLN A 114 -14.18 -16.90 -24.67
N ALA A 115 -13.53 -15.77 -24.94
CA ALA A 115 -13.97 -14.74 -25.88
C ALA A 115 -14.44 -15.24 -27.27
N ALA A 116 -13.94 -16.38 -27.75
CA ALA A 116 -14.38 -16.98 -29.00
C ALA A 116 -15.71 -17.75 -28.90
N ARG A 117 -15.97 -18.46 -27.79
CA ARG A 117 -17.19 -19.25 -27.52
C ARG A 117 -17.43 -19.39 -26.00
N PRO A 118 -18.12 -18.44 -25.34
CA PRO A 118 -18.47 -18.55 -23.93
C PRO A 118 -19.43 -19.69 -23.66
N ASP A 119 -19.07 -20.57 -22.72
CA ASP A 119 -19.94 -21.62 -22.19
C ASP A 119 -20.89 -21.03 -21.13
N VAL A 120 -22.19 -21.14 -21.40
CA VAL A 120 -23.26 -20.70 -20.50
C VAL A 120 -23.16 -21.34 -19.11
N GLN A 121 -22.76 -22.61 -19.02
CA GLN A 121 -22.63 -23.33 -17.74
C GLN A 121 -21.49 -22.75 -16.90
N VAL A 122 -20.43 -22.25 -17.55
CA VAL A 122 -19.29 -21.64 -16.86
C VAL A 122 -19.64 -20.21 -16.44
N VAL A 123 -20.23 -19.41 -17.33
CA VAL A 123 -20.63 -18.03 -17.04
C VAL A 123 -21.74 -17.97 -15.99
N GLY A 124 -22.69 -18.89 -16.04
CA GLY A 124 -23.79 -19.00 -15.07
C GLY A 124 -23.34 -19.20 -13.62
N ARG A 125 -22.15 -19.76 -13.38
CA ARG A 125 -21.57 -19.89 -12.03
C ARG A 125 -21.24 -18.54 -11.38
N TYR A 126 -21.09 -17.49 -12.18
CA TYR A 126 -20.81 -16.13 -11.70
C TYR A 126 -22.07 -15.25 -11.63
N LEU A 127 -23.24 -15.83 -11.92
CA LEU A 127 -24.54 -15.17 -11.94
C LEU A 127 -25.52 -15.88 -10.99
N GLN A 128 -25.06 -16.19 -9.77
CA GLN A 128 -25.82 -16.92 -8.75
C GLN A 128 -26.32 -15.95 -7.66
N PRO A 129 -27.59 -15.48 -7.72
CA PRO A 129 -28.06 -14.39 -6.87
C PRO A 129 -27.97 -14.69 -5.38
N ASP A 130 -28.25 -15.92 -4.97
CA ASP A 130 -28.22 -16.34 -3.56
C ASP A 130 -26.80 -16.30 -2.98
N LEU A 131 -25.78 -16.69 -3.77
CA LEU A 131 -24.38 -16.64 -3.32
C LEU A 131 -23.85 -15.20 -3.27
N ILE A 132 -24.24 -14.37 -4.24
CA ILE A 132 -23.90 -12.95 -4.26
C ILE A 132 -24.51 -12.26 -3.04
N ALA A 133 -25.79 -12.53 -2.76
CA ALA A 133 -26.48 -11.99 -1.59
C ALA A 133 -25.82 -12.43 -0.28
N SER A 134 -25.49 -13.72 -0.15
CA SER A 134 -24.80 -14.25 1.03
C SER A 134 -23.43 -13.60 1.27
N ASP A 135 -22.63 -13.40 0.21
CA ASP A 135 -21.36 -12.68 0.35
C ASP A 135 -21.57 -11.21 0.71
N LEU A 136 -22.59 -10.57 0.14
CA LEU A 136 -22.89 -9.16 0.39
C LEU A 136 -23.42 -8.93 1.82
N GLU A 137 -24.12 -9.90 2.40
CA GLU A 137 -24.51 -9.88 3.81
C GLU A 137 -23.30 -9.80 4.74
N LEU A 138 -22.17 -10.42 4.40
CA LEU A 138 -20.94 -10.31 5.20
C LEU A 138 -20.40 -8.87 5.26
N GLU A 139 -20.54 -8.12 4.17
CA GLU A 139 -20.13 -6.71 4.11
C GLU A 139 -21.13 -5.80 4.85
N ARG A 140 -22.42 -6.16 4.86
CA ARG A 140 -23.50 -5.38 5.50
C ARG A 140 -23.64 -5.65 7.00
N GLN A 141 -23.46 -6.90 7.43
CA GLN A 141 -23.59 -7.37 8.80
C GLN A 141 -22.22 -7.67 9.39
N THR A 142 -21.47 -6.60 9.64
CA THR A 142 -20.13 -6.68 10.21
C THR A 142 -20.14 -7.22 11.63
N ALA A 143 -19.12 -8.00 12.01
CA ALA A 143 -19.03 -8.66 13.31
C ALA A 143 -18.97 -7.65 14.47
N CYS A 144 -18.26 -6.54 14.27
CA CYS A 144 -18.34 -5.36 15.13
C CYS A 144 -18.14 -4.09 14.30
N ARG A 145 -18.34 -2.93 14.90
CA ARG A 145 -18.17 -1.63 14.24
C ARG A 145 -17.36 -0.70 15.14
N LEU A 146 -16.37 -0.06 14.55
CA LEU A 146 -15.57 0.97 15.21
C LEU A 146 -16.42 2.23 15.45
N SER A 147 -16.00 3.07 16.39
CA SER A 147 -16.63 4.35 16.74
C SER A 147 -16.75 5.31 15.55
N CYS A 148 -15.80 5.24 14.61
CA CYS A 148 -15.79 5.99 13.36
C CYS A 148 -16.75 5.44 12.29
N GLY A 149 -17.49 4.37 12.59
CA GLY A 149 -18.49 3.77 11.71
C GLY A 149 -17.97 2.70 10.76
N ILE A 150 -16.66 2.43 10.72
CA ILE A 150 -16.06 1.37 9.90
C ILE A 150 -16.39 0.00 10.52
N GLY A 151 -16.94 -0.91 9.73
CA GLY A 151 -17.28 -2.26 10.15
C GLY A 151 -16.10 -3.22 10.04
N LEU A 152 -15.99 -4.17 10.97
CA LEU A 152 -14.96 -5.23 10.94
C LEU A 152 -15.59 -6.56 10.52
N VAL A 153 -14.94 -7.24 9.59
CA VAL A 153 -15.36 -8.56 9.08
C VAL A 153 -14.20 -9.54 9.26
N HIS A 154 -14.44 -10.68 9.87
CA HIS A 154 -13.43 -11.75 9.94
C HIS A 154 -13.07 -12.19 8.53
N MET A 155 -11.78 -12.25 8.19
CA MET A 155 -11.35 -12.75 6.87
C MET A 155 -11.76 -14.20 6.60
N GLU A 156 -11.98 -14.99 7.63
CA GLU A 156 -12.40 -16.39 7.54
C GLU A 156 -13.82 -16.54 6.98
N SER A 157 -14.67 -15.53 7.15
CA SER A 157 -16.05 -15.52 6.63
C SER A 157 -16.09 -15.44 5.09
N PRO A 158 -15.52 -14.40 4.44
CA PRO A 158 -15.45 -14.33 2.98
C PRO A 158 -14.59 -15.45 2.38
N ALA A 159 -13.63 -16.03 3.11
CA ALA A 159 -12.82 -17.14 2.62
C ALA A 159 -13.64 -18.41 2.29
N ARG A 160 -14.89 -18.52 2.74
CA ARG A 160 -15.81 -19.63 2.41
C ARG A 160 -16.39 -19.52 1.00
N SER A 161 -16.48 -18.30 0.47
CA SER A 161 -16.87 -18.08 -0.93
C SER A 161 -15.67 -18.23 -1.84
N ARG A 162 -15.82 -19.01 -2.91
CA ARG A 162 -14.75 -19.19 -3.90
C ARG A 162 -14.33 -17.85 -4.53
N ILE A 163 -15.28 -16.94 -4.74
CA ILE A 163 -15.04 -15.64 -5.38
C ILE A 163 -14.25 -14.74 -4.43
N MET A 164 -14.72 -14.62 -3.20
CA MET A 164 -14.06 -13.81 -2.19
C MET A 164 -12.71 -14.40 -1.76
N GLN A 165 -12.58 -15.73 -1.69
CA GLN A 165 -11.29 -16.39 -1.46
C GLN A 165 -10.27 -16.08 -2.56
N ALA A 166 -10.70 -16.02 -3.83
CA ALA A 166 -9.82 -15.62 -4.93
C ALA A 166 -9.35 -14.16 -4.78
N LEU A 167 -10.25 -13.25 -4.37
CA LEU A 167 -9.90 -11.87 -4.05
C LEU A 167 -8.89 -11.78 -2.89
N LEU A 168 -9.14 -12.52 -1.80
CA LEU A 168 -8.23 -12.58 -0.65
C LEU A 168 -6.84 -13.09 -1.08
N ARG A 169 -6.77 -14.11 -1.93
CA ARG A 169 -5.49 -14.60 -2.49
C ARG A 169 -4.81 -13.60 -3.41
N GLN A 170 -5.56 -12.84 -4.20
CA GLN A 170 -4.98 -11.80 -5.04
C GLN A 170 -4.37 -10.68 -4.19
N CYS A 171 -5.07 -10.27 -3.13
CA CYS A 171 -4.63 -9.20 -2.24
C CYS A 171 -3.60 -9.67 -1.21
N MET A 172 -3.59 -10.97 -0.88
CA MET A 172 -2.66 -11.66 0.00
C MET A 172 -2.37 -13.08 -0.53
N PRO A 173 -1.36 -13.24 -1.40
CA PRO A 173 -1.01 -14.54 -2.03
C PRO A 173 -0.79 -15.69 -1.04
N ASP A 174 -0.38 -15.34 0.17
CA ASP A 174 -0.04 -16.26 1.25
C ASP A 174 -1.22 -16.65 2.15
N TYR A 175 -2.45 -16.31 1.78
CA TYR A 175 -3.63 -16.57 2.60
C TYR A 175 -4.64 -17.52 1.94
N PRO A 176 -5.21 -18.50 2.67
CA PRO A 176 -4.75 -19.01 3.96
C PRO A 176 -3.58 -19.98 3.76
N ARG A 177 -2.43 -19.73 4.38
CA ARG A 177 -1.38 -20.76 4.52
C ARG A 177 -1.75 -21.72 5.65
N PRO A 178 -1.36 -23.01 5.57
CA PRO A 178 -1.49 -23.93 6.70
C PRO A 178 -0.89 -23.34 7.97
N GLY A 179 -1.67 -23.34 9.07
CA GLY A 179 -1.24 -22.80 10.36
C GLY A 179 -1.59 -21.33 10.63
N TYR A 180 -2.29 -20.65 9.71
CA TYR A 180 -2.93 -19.37 10.03
C TYR A 180 -3.90 -19.56 11.21
N PRO A 181 -3.79 -18.76 12.29
CA PRO A 181 -4.72 -18.84 13.40
C PRO A 181 -6.11 -18.37 12.96
N ILE A 182 -7.14 -19.04 13.48
CA ILE A 182 -8.51 -18.57 13.36
C ILE A 182 -8.67 -17.36 14.28
N THR A 183 -9.25 -16.29 13.75
CA THR A 183 -9.62 -15.10 14.50
C THR A 183 -10.93 -15.38 15.24
N ASP A 184 -10.85 -15.69 16.53
CA ASP A 184 -12.01 -15.81 17.41
C ASP A 184 -12.54 -14.43 17.85
N ASP A 185 -13.69 -14.41 18.51
CA ASP A 185 -14.35 -13.16 18.96
C ASP A 185 -13.47 -12.37 19.94
N ALA A 186 -12.69 -13.06 20.79
CA ALA A 186 -11.79 -12.41 21.74
C ALA A 186 -10.58 -11.73 21.04
N GLU A 187 -10.04 -12.33 19.98
CA GLU A 187 -9.04 -11.69 19.14
C GLU A 187 -9.66 -10.56 18.31
N LEU A 188 -10.91 -10.69 17.86
CA LEU A 188 -11.63 -9.59 17.20
C LEU A 188 -11.75 -8.37 18.12
N ASP A 189 -12.15 -8.56 19.37
CA ASP A 189 -12.26 -7.48 20.36
C ASP A 189 -10.90 -6.78 20.58
N ARG A 190 -9.81 -7.54 20.62
CA ARG A 190 -8.45 -6.98 20.71
C ARG A 190 -8.05 -6.21 19.46
N ILE A 191 -8.42 -6.70 18.27
CA ILE A 191 -8.19 -5.97 17.02
C ILE A 191 -8.99 -4.67 17.03
N ALA A 192 -10.26 -4.72 17.45
CA ALA A 192 -11.13 -3.56 17.53
C ALA A 192 -10.55 -2.50 18.48
N ASP A 193 -10.20 -2.86 19.72
CA ASP A 193 -9.55 -1.93 20.69
C ASP A 193 -8.23 -1.36 20.14
N HIS A 194 -7.42 -2.18 19.48
CA HIS A 194 -6.16 -1.72 18.87
C HIS A 194 -6.41 -0.74 17.72
N LEU A 195 -7.43 -0.99 16.89
CA LEU A 195 -7.81 -0.12 15.79
C LEU A 195 -8.43 1.18 16.30
N GLU A 196 -9.28 1.16 17.32
CA GLU A 196 -9.80 2.38 17.96
C GLU A 196 -8.67 3.31 18.40
N LYS A 197 -7.66 2.75 19.08
CA LYS A 197 -6.48 3.52 19.51
C LYS A 197 -5.66 4.04 18.32
N ALA A 198 -5.54 3.26 17.25
CA ALA A 198 -4.84 3.69 16.04
C ALA A 198 -5.61 4.81 15.31
N PHE A 199 -6.93 4.71 15.17
CA PHE A 199 -7.77 5.75 14.57
C PHE A 199 -7.79 7.02 15.41
N GLY A 200 -7.90 6.89 16.74
CA GLY A 200 -7.77 8.03 17.66
C GLY A 200 -6.42 8.73 17.52
N LEU A 201 -5.32 7.97 17.44
CA LEU A 201 -3.99 8.52 17.19
C LEU A 201 -3.92 9.29 15.85
N ILE A 202 -4.55 8.77 14.79
CA ILE A 202 -4.60 9.47 13.51
C ILE A 202 -5.41 10.76 13.65
N ALA A 203 -6.58 10.72 14.30
CA ALA A 203 -7.42 11.91 14.51
C ALA A 203 -6.66 13.03 15.25
N ASP A 204 -5.84 12.68 16.25
CA ASP A 204 -5.05 13.64 17.02
C ASP A 204 -3.87 14.23 16.23
N LEU A 205 -3.21 13.42 15.40
CA LEU A 205 -1.96 13.78 14.73
C LEU A 205 -2.13 14.28 13.29
N ASP A 206 -3.15 13.81 12.56
CA ASP A 206 -3.41 14.07 11.15
C ASP A 206 -4.92 14.05 10.86
N GLU A 207 -5.60 15.16 11.22
CA GLU A 207 -7.05 15.32 11.04
C GLU A 207 -7.50 15.08 9.60
N TYR A 208 -6.77 15.60 8.61
CA TYR A 208 -7.10 15.39 7.20
C TYR A 208 -6.95 13.92 6.81
N GLY A 209 -5.89 13.26 7.26
CA GLY A 209 -5.72 11.81 7.08
C GLY A 209 -6.87 11.01 7.70
N HIS A 210 -7.30 11.37 8.91
CA HIS A 210 -8.46 10.75 9.57
C HIS A 210 -9.75 10.93 8.75
N GLN A 211 -10.07 12.17 8.38
CA GLN A 211 -11.25 12.50 7.56
C GLN A 211 -11.23 11.73 6.24
N ARG A 212 -10.06 11.60 5.62
CA ARG A 212 -9.92 10.87 4.36
C ARG A 212 -10.14 9.38 4.51
N LEU A 213 -9.63 8.78 5.58
CA LEU A 213 -9.83 7.36 5.86
C LEU A 213 -11.31 7.03 6.04
N ILE A 214 -12.02 7.78 6.89
CA ILE A 214 -13.44 7.50 7.18
C ILE A 214 -14.36 7.81 5.99
N ALA A 215 -13.94 8.69 5.07
CA ALA A 215 -14.66 8.95 3.81
C ALA A 215 -14.34 7.91 2.71
N GLY A 216 -13.22 7.19 2.85
CA GLY A 216 -12.71 6.22 1.87
C GLY A 216 -13.05 4.77 2.19
N LEU A 217 -13.24 4.44 3.47
CA LEU A 217 -13.44 3.08 3.97
C LEU A 217 -14.77 2.93 4.70
N HIS A 218 -15.45 1.80 4.48
CA HIS A 218 -16.62 1.37 5.26
C HIS A 218 -16.40 0.00 5.92
N THR A 219 -15.51 -0.85 5.37
CA THR A 219 -15.25 -2.20 5.88
C THR A 219 -13.76 -2.50 6.00
N LEU A 220 -13.34 -3.17 7.07
CA LEU A 220 -12.02 -3.77 7.23
C LEU A 220 -12.17 -5.27 7.40
N TYR A 221 -11.57 -6.04 6.49
CA TYR A 221 -11.45 -7.48 6.66
C TYR A 221 -10.24 -7.76 7.52
N VAL A 222 -10.46 -8.29 8.72
CA VAL A 222 -9.45 -8.40 9.76
C VAL A 222 -9.09 -9.84 10.06
N GLY A 223 -7.85 -10.07 10.44
CA GLY A 223 -7.47 -11.31 11.09
C GLY A 223 -6.12 -11.24 11.79
N VAL A 224 -5.72 -12.38 12.35
CA VAL A 224 -4.45 -12.53 13.08
C VAL A 224 -3.47 -13.44 12.38
N ARG A 225 -2.18 -13.24 12.65
CA ARG A 225 -1.13 -14.21 12.28
C ARG A 225 -0.09 -14.42 13.37
N ARG A 226 0.59 -15.56 13.28
CA ARG A 226 1.66 -15.96 14.20
C ARG A 226 2.96 -15.26 13.85
N GLU A 227 3.27 -15.17 12.57
CA GLU A 227 4.54 -14.62 12.12
C GLU A 227 4.66 -13.14 12.46
N PRO A 228 5.91 -12.67 12.47
CA PRO A 228 6.17 -11.30 12.83
C PRO A 228 5.72 -10.22 11.85
N GLN A 229 5.33 -10.61 10.67
CA GLN A 229 4.97 -9.65 9.66
C GLN A 229 3.48 -9.37 9.79
N CYS A 230 3.07 -8.11 9.74
CA CYS A 230 1.67 -7.80 9.53
C CYS A 230 1.43 -7.61 8.03
N SER A 231 0.25 -7.95 7.56
CA SER A 231 -0.11 -7.83 6.15
C SER A 231 -1.23 -6.82 6.02
N PHE A 232 -1.02 -5.83 5.18
CA PHE A 232 -1.99 -4.80 4.85
C PHE A 232 -2.12 -4.78 3.34
N SER A 233 -3.36 -4.75 2.87
CA SER A 233 -3.64 -4.73 1.43
C SER A 233 -4.86 -3.89 1.17
N SER A 234 -4.68 -2.80 0.43
CA SER A 234 -5.76 -2.12 -0.27
C SER A 234 -5.48 -2.22 -1.77
N SER A 235 -6.53 -2.38 -2.57
CA SER A 235 -6.38 -2.47 -4.02
C SER A 235 -7.60 -1.89 -4.71
N ASN A 236 -7.50 -1.62 -6.00
CA ASN A 236 -8.68 -1.27 -6.81
C ASN A 236 -9.76 -2.37 -6.79
N GLU A 237 -9.41 -3.60 -6.41
CA GLU A 237 -10.34 -4.73 -6.24
C GLU A 237 -11.06 -4.72 -4.88
N LEU A 238 -10.59 -3.90 -3.92
CA LEU A 238 -11.20 -3.71 -2.60
C LEU A 238 -11.73 -2.28 -2.43
N PRO A 239 -12.64 -1.80 -3.29
CA PRO A 239 -13.17 -0.47 -3.10
C PRO A 239 -13.97 -0.38 -1.80
N GLY A 240 -13.82 0.75 -1.10
CA GLY A 240 -14.48 0.94 0.20
C GLY A 240 -13.94 0.05 1.32
N SER A 241 -12.93 -0.78 1.05
CA SER A 241 -12.48 -1.82 1.97
C SER A 241 -10.95 -1.96 2.02
N ALA A 242 -10.44 -2.60 3.07
CA ALA A 242 -9.04 -3.04 3.13
C ALA A 242 -8.92 -4.37 3.89
N LEU A 243 -7.85 -5.13 3.60
CA LEU A 243 -7.47 -6.31 4.38
C LEU A 243 -6.39 -5.93 5.39
N ILE A 244 -6.57 -6.34 6.65
CA ILE A 244 -5.64 -6.09 7.74
C ILE A 244 -5.40 -7.40 8.51
N VAL A 245 -4.18 -7.92 8.43
CA VAL A 245 -3.74 -9.05 9.24
C VAL A 245 -2.68 -8.61 10.21
N LEU A 246 -3.07 -8.54 11.48
CA LEU A 246 -2.19 -8.13 12.57
C LEU A 246 -1.50 -9.35 13.16
N SER A 247 -0.20 -9.26 13.38
CA SER A 247 0.49 -10.26 14.18
C SER A 247 0.03 -10.16 15.65
N ARG A 248 0.02 -11.29 16.36
CA ARG A 248 -0.25 -11.31 17.81
C ARG A 248 0.73 -10.47 18.62
N GLU A 249 1.99 -10.40 18.20
CA GLU A 249 2.98 -9.57 18.88
C GLU A 249 2.67 -8.08 18.76
N ARG A 250 2.24 -7.60 17.57
CA ARG A 250 1.84 -6.20 17.38
C ARG A 250 0.68 -5.82 18.29
N LEU A 251 -0.32 -6.69 18.40
CA LEU A 251 -1.45 -6.50 19.31
C LEU A 251 -0.98 -6.47 20.77
N ARG A 252 -0.14 -7.42 21.18
CA ARG A 252 0.42 -7.47 22.55
C ARG A 252 1.27 -6.25 22.89
N ALA A 253 2.06 -5.76 21.93
CA ALA A 253 2.93 -4.61 22.13
C ALA A 253 2.17 -3.28 22.14
N GLY A 254 0.92 -3.24 21.65
CA GLY A 254 0.16 -2.00 21.48
C GLY A 254 0.85 -1.04 20.51
N ASP A 255 1.43 -1.54 19.41
CA ASP A 255 2.12 -0.68 18.42
C ASP A 255 1.12 0.05 17.51
N HIS A 256 0.37 0.98 18.11
CA HIS A 256 -0.68 1.76 17.45
C HIS A 256 -0.11 2.69 16.38
N ALA A 257 1.10 3.23 16.58
CA ALA A 257 1.76 4.11 15.63
C ALA A 257 2.07 3.41 14.30
N ALA A 258 2.50 2.14 14.35
CA ALA A 258 2.73 1.34 13.14
C ALA A 258 1.42 1.08 12.37
N THR A 259 0.36 0.70 13.09
CA THR A 259 -0.94 0.46 12.47
C THR A 259 -1.51 1.75 11.88
N ALA A 260 -1.39 2.88 12.60
CA ALA A 260 -1.80 4.19 12.11
C ALA A 260 -1.06 4.57 10.83
N ALA A 261 0.26 4.36 10.78
CA ALA A 261 1.08 4.64 9.61
C ALA A 261 0.64 3.82 8.38
N GLN A 262 0.31 2.55 8.59
CA GLN A 262 -0.15 1.68 7.50
C GLN A 262 -1.55 2.04 7.02
N LEU A 263 -2.49 2.34 7.92
CA LEU A 263 -3.83 2.83 7.53
C LEU A 263 -3.71 4.08 6.66
N LEU A 264 -2.96 5.06 7.15
CA LEU A 264 -2.71 6.30 6.44
C LEU A 264 -1.99 6.09 5.11
N HIS A 265 -0.98 5.22 5.06
CA HIS A 265 -0.31 4.82 3.82
C HIS A 265 -1.31 4.33 2.77
N GLU A 266 -2.28 3.50 3.15
CA GLU A 266 -3.31 3.03 2.22
C GLU A 266 -4.21 4.16 1.71
N ALA A 267 -4.59 5.12 2.56
CA ALA A 267 -5.32 6.31 2.10
C ALA A 267 -4.51 7.13 1.09
N GLY A 268 -3.19 7.25 1.32
CA GLY A 268 -2.25 7.89 0.38
C GLY A 268 -2.12 7.14 -0.94
N ASN A 269 -2.07 5.79 -0.91
CA ASN A 269 -1.95 4.94 -2.09
C ASN A 269 -3.09 5.19 -3.09
N ILE A 270 -4.33 5.30 -2.60
CA ILE A 270 -5.50 5.54 -3.46
C ILE A 270 -5.39 6.88 -4.18
N LEU A 271 -4.91 7.93 -3.50
CA LEU A 271 -4.73 9.25 -4.09
C LEU A 271 -3.60 9.26 -5.10
N LEU A 272 -2.48 8.63 -4.77
CA LEU A 272 -1.35 8.54 -5.71
C LEU A 272 -1.77 7.82 -7.00
N GLY A 273 -2.50 6.70 -6.88
CA GLY A 273 -3.05 5.97 -8.03
C GLY A 273 -4.02 6.79 -8.89
N PHE A 274 -4.76 7.74 -8.31
CA PHE A 274 -5.62 8.64 -9.09
C PHE A 274 -4.81 9.54 -10.00
N TYR A 275 -3.73 10.11 -9.47
CA TYR A 275 -2.90 11.05 -10.19
C TYR A 275 -2.09 10.38 -11.29
N THR A 276 -1.52 9.20 -11.00
CA THR A 276 -0.68 8.45 -11.93
C THR A 276 -1.49 7.86 -13.09
N THR A 277 -2.75 7.46 -12.86
CA THR A 277 -3.64 6.92 -13.90
C THR A 277 -4.32 7.97 -14.79
N SER A 278 -4.13 9.28 -14.55
CA SER A 278 -4.49 10.36 -15.49
C SER A 278 -3.39 10.56 -16.53
N ALA A 279 -3.32 9.65 -17.51
CA ALA A 279 -2.79 9.82 -18.88
C ALA A 279 -1.39 10.45 -19.12
N ALA A 280 -0.66 10.97 -18.13
CA ALA A 280 0.58 11.73 -18.33
C ALA A 280 1.79 11.19 -17.52
N ALA A 281 1.61 10.19 -16.65
CA ALA A 281 2.64 9.74 -15.71
C ALA A 281 3.07 8.27 -15.85
N SER A 282 2.67 7.59 -16.92
CA SER A 282 3.38 6.40 -17.36
C SER A 282 4.69 6.87 -17.96
N LEU A 283 5.79 6.75 -17.22
CA LEU A 283 7.12 6.99 -17.79
C LEU A 283 7.27 6.18 -19.09
N PRO A 284 7.83 6.77 -20.16
CA PRO A 284 8.28 6.01 -21.32
C PRO A 284 9.03 4.74 -20.89
N GLY A 285 8.76 3.60 -21.55
CA GLY A 285 9.31 2.29 -21.17
C GLY A 285 10.85 2.19 -21.21
N GLU A 286 11.51 3.23 -21.73
CA GLU A 286 12.96 3.46 -21.73
C GLU A 286 13.49 3.88 -20.34
N PHE A 287 12.65 4.41 -19.45
CA PHE A 287 13.05 4.83 -18.11
C PHE A 287 12.84 3.71 -17.08
N GLN A 288 13.79 2.79 -16.98
CA GLN A 288 13.75 1.72 -15.97
C GLN A 288 14.50 2.14 -14.71
N TYR A 289 13.77 2.54 -13.67
CA TYR A 289 14.41 2.78 -12.37
C TYR A 289 14.59 1.47 -11.61
N VAL A 290 15.52 1.45 -10.64
CA VAL A 290 15.78 0.28 -9.78
C VAL A 290 15.56 0.68 -8.33
N SER A 291 14.61 0.04 -7.67
CA SER A 291 14.44 0.16 -6.24
C SER A 291 15.17 -0.96 -5.51
N PRO A 292 15.76 -0.69 -4.32
CA PRO A 292 16.35 -1.74 -3.48
C PRO A 292 15.32 -2.67 -2.81
N TYR A 293 14.01 -2.40 -2.90
CA TYR A 293 13.00 -3.10 -2.08
C TYR A 293 12.16 -4.16 -2.81
N LYS A 294 11.86 -3.97 -4.09
CA LYS A 294 11.03 -4.89 -4.90
C LYS A 294 11.46 -4.84 -6.36
N LYS A 295 11.50 -6.01 -7.02
CA LYS A 295 11.87 -6.16 -8.44
C LYS A 295 10.93 -5.40 -9.40
N ASP A 296 9.71 -5.15 -8.94
CA ASP A 296 8.62 -4.58 -9.75
C ASP A 296 8.56 -3.05 -9.68
N LEU A 297 9.42 -2.41 -8.88
CA LEU A 297 9.45 -0.96 -8.74
C LEU A 297 10.26 -0.30 -9.85
N GLN A 298 9.74 -0.37 -11.07
CA GLN A 298 10.41 0.13 -12.28
C GLN A 298 9.83 1.45 -12.80
N THR A 299 8.70 1.90 -12.25
CA THR A 299 8.02 3.15 -12.64
C THR A 299 8.16 4.22 -11.56
N LEU A 300 8.10 5.52 -11.94
CA LEU A 300 8.10 6.62 -10.97
C LEU A 300 6.91 6.51 -10.02
N GLU A 301 5.74 6.11 -10.52
CA GLU A 301 4.57 5.77 -9.70
C GLU A 301 4.94 4.78 -8.59
N SER A 302 5.50 3.63 -8.96
CA SER A 302 5.85 2.58 -8.01
C SER A 302 6.92 3.04 -7.00
N ILE A 303 7.87 3.86 -7.43
CA ILE A 303 8.89 4.46 -6.55
C ILE A 303 8.24 5.44 -5.60
N LEU A 304 7.37 6.33 -6.09
CA LEU A 304 6.64 7.26 -5.25
C LEU A 304 5.80 6.49 -4.22
N HIS A 305 5.08 5.43 -4.61
CA HIS A 305 4.36 4.53 -3.70
C HIS A 305 5.21 3.99 -2.55
N THR A 306 6.53 3.89 -2.72
CA THR A 306 7.45 3.42 -1.68
C THR A 306 8.16 4.57 -0.96
N ALA A 307 8.41 5.69 -1.63
CA ALA A 307 9.22 6.82 -1.15
C ALA A 307 8.56 7.65 -0.04
N TYR A 308 7.22 7.63 0.08
CA TYR A 308 6.51 8.37 1.14
C TYR A 308 6.02 7.51 2.31
N THR A 309 5.99 6.19 2.19
CA THR A 309 5.53 5.28 3.27
C THR A 309 6.41 5.33 4.50
N ILE A 310 7.71 5.15 4.30
CA ILE A 310 8.69 5.10 5.40
C ILE A 310 8.76 6.47 6.11
N PRO A 311 8.81 7.63 5.42
CA PRO A 311 8.75 8.94 6.09
C PRO A 311 7.52 9.11 6.96
N TRP A 312 6.37 8.56 6.53
CA TRP A 312 5.13 8.66 7.29
C TRP A 312 5.21 7.92 8.62
N GLU A 313 5.67 6.67 8.60
CA GLU A 313 5.83 5.88 9.82
C GLU A 313 6.87 6.52 10.75
N CYS A 314 7.98 7.03 10.20
CA CYS A 314 8.96 7.79 10.97
C CYS A 314 8.32 9.01 11.66
N ALA A 315 7.52 9.79 10.94
CA ALA A 315 6.86 10.98 11.47
C ALA A 315 5.87 10.65 12.60
N LEU A 316 5.02 9.63 12.41
CA LEU A 316 4.06 9.19 13.43
C LEU A 316 4.75 8.67 14.67
N ARG A 317 5.76 7.82 14.51
CA ARG A 317 6.51 7.28 15.64
C ARG A 317 7.27 8.38 16.39
N MET A 318 7.84 9.34 15.67
CA MET A 318 8.51 10.50 16.26
C MET A 318 7.54 11.38 17.05
N ALA A 319 6.34 11.63 16.51
CA ALA A 319 5.27 12.34 17.19
C ALA A 319 4.81 11.65 18.49
N CYS A 320 5.03 10.33 18.62
CA CYS A 320 4.71 9.54 19.81
C CYS A 320 5.87 9.39 20.80
N LEU A 321 7.07 9.91 20.52
CA LEU A 321 8.23 9.73 21.43
C LEU A 321 8.04 10.45 22.76
N SER A 322 7.41 11.63 22.74
CA SER A 322 7.19 12.44 23.94
C SER A 322 6.19 11.84 24.92
N THR A 323 5.29 10.96 24.45
CA THR A 323 4.28 10.30 25.30
C THR A 323 4.75 8.98 25.89
N GLU A 324 5.94 8.48 25.50
CA GLU A 324 6.51 7.25 26.06
C GLU A 324 7.19 7.53 27.40
N ALA A 325 6.57 7.13 28.51
CA ALA A 325 7.10 7.38 29.84
C ALA A 325 8.36 6.52 30.15
N ASP A 326 8.45 5.31 29.60
CA ASP A 326 9.60 4.43 29.82
C ASP A 326 10.79 4.88 28.96
N HIS A 327 11.87 5.33 29.62
CA HIS A 327 13.08 5.82 28.96
C HIS A 327 13.77 4.75 28.10
N GLU A 328 13.81 3.49 28.51
CA GLU A 328 14.42 2.42 27.73
C GLU A 328 13.58 2.11 26.49
N ARG A 329 12.25 2.05 26.66
CA ARG A 329 11.33 1.85 25.54
C ARG A 329 11.37 3.02 24.57
N ARG A 330 11.52 4.25 25.07
CA ARG A 330 11.70 5.45 24.27
C ARG A 330 13.00 5.39 23.45
N ALA A 331 14.12 4.99 24.06
CA ALA A 331 15.38 4.81 23.37
C ALA A 331 15.30 3.74 22.27
N ARG A 332 14.65 2.59 22.55
CA ARG A 332 14.40 1.55 21.54
C ARG A 332 13.57 2.07 20.36
N LYS A 333 12.51 2.85 20.62
CA LYS A 333 11.70 3.49 19.58
C LYS A 333 12.50 4.51 18.75
N ALA A 334 13.35 5.31 19.38
CA ALA A 334 14.22 6.26 18.69
C ALA A 334 15.23 5.54 17.77
N ALA A 335 15.89 4.50 18.28
CA ALA A 335 16.81 3.66 17.49
C ALA A 335 16.11 3.03 16.29
N PHE A 336 14.88 2.55 16.47
CA PHE A 336 14.06 2.04 15.36
C PHE A 336 13.81 3.12 14.29
N ILE A 337 13.33 4.31 14.68
CA ILE A 337 13.05 5.41 13.74
C ILE A 337 14.30 5.74 12.91
N ILE A 338 15.45 5.83 13.58
CA ILE A 338 16.74 6.13 12.98
C ILE A 338 17.16 5.06 11.95
N ALA A 339 17.14 3.79 12.33
CA ALA A 339 17.52 2.70 11.43
C ALA A 339 16.54 2.59 10.26
N TYR A 340 15.24 2.74 10.53
CA TYR A 340 14.19 2.65 9.53
C TYR A 340 14.26 3.79 8.50
N ALA A 341 14.59 5.01 8.93
CA ALA A 341 14.73 6.16 8.04
C ALA A 341 15.92 6.05 7.06
N ALA A 342 16.99 5.33 7.41
CA ALA A 342 18.16 5.14 6.54
C ALA A 342 17.80 4.58 5.16
N ARG A 343 16.70 3.83 5.10
CA ARG A 343 16.13 3.21 3.90
C ARG A 343 15.55 4.20 2.89
N GLN A 344 15.22 5.42 3.31
CA GLN A 344 14.52 6.40 2.46
C GLN A 344 15.46 7.10 1.48
N VAL A 345 16.74 7.21 1.83
CA VAL A 345 17.72 8.06 1.15
C VAL A 345 17.76 7.72 -0.36
N PRO A 346 17.91 6.45 -0.78
CA PRO A 346 17.69 6.02 -2.16
C PRO A 346 16.45 6.51 -2.87
N LEU A 347 15.30 6.30 -2.25
CA LEU A 347 14.03 6.50 -2.91
C LEU A 347 13.74 7.97 -3.14
N ILE A 348 14.11 8.83 -2.19
CA ILE A 348 13.89 10.27 -2.29
C ILE A 348 14.73 10.87 -3.42
N ASP A 349 16.01 10.49 -3.54
CA ASP A 349 16.87 11.00 -4.61
C ASP A 349 16.44 10.49 -5.99
N ILE A 350 16.05 9.21 -6.09
CA ILE A 350 15.48 8.67 -7.33
C ILE A 350 14.19 9.39 -7.68
N ALA A 351 13.26 9.56 -6.73
CA ALA A 351 11.99 10.23 -6.96
C ALA A 351 12.20 11.68 -7.40
N ARG A 352 13.11 12.42 -6.75
CA ARG A 352 13.46 13.80 -7.13
C ARG A 352 14.00 13.87 -8.56
N LYS A 353 14.99 13.04 -8.91
CA LYS A 353 15.55 13.01 -10.27
C LYS A 353 14.54 12.54 -11.32
N GLY A 354 13.64 11.64 -10.95
CA GLY A 354 12.55 11.20 -11.81
C GLY A 354 11.55 12.31 -12.11
N ILE A 355 11.21 13.11 -11.10
CA ILE A 355 10.39 14.32 -11.24
C ILE A 355 11.10 15.37 -12.12
N GLU A 356 12.37 15.66 -11.87
CA GLU A 356 13.16 16.63 -12.66
C GLU A 356 13.23 16.25 -14.15
N ARG A 357 13.28 14.95 -14.46
CA ARG A 357 13.39 14.43 -15.83
C ARG A 357 12.09 14.39 -16.62
N LEU A 358 10.95 14.51 -15.95
CA LEU A 358 9.66 14.52 -16.62
C LEU A 358 9.38 15.86 -17.35
N ASP A 359 10.32 16.81 -17.32
CA ASP A 359 10.14 18.24 -17.55
C ASP A 359 9.04 18.78 -16.62
N GLY A 360 9.34 19.84 -15.86
CA GLY A 360 8.46 20.34 -14.78
C GLY A 360 6.99 20.53 -15.16
N ASP A 361 6.71 20.71 -16.45
CA ASP A 361 5.40 20.82 -17.09
C ASP A 361 4.46 19.63 -16.82
N VAL A 362 4.96 18.39 -16.74
CA VAL A 362 4.11 17.19 -16.54
C VAL A 362 3.50 17.12 -15.14
N LEU A 363 4.13 17.77 -14.15
CA LEU A 363 3.67 17.80 -12.77
C LEU A 363 3.16 19.17 -12.31
N LEU A 364 3.08 20.17 -13.20
CA LEU A 364 2.51 21.49 -12.88
C LEU A 364 1.08 21.37 -12.32
N ASP A 365 0.29 20.45 -12.87
CA ASP A 365 -1.09 20.19 -12.43
C ASP A 365 -1.16 19.26 -11.20
N LEU A 366 -0.02 18.77 -10.71
CA LEU A 366 0.12 17.77 -9.63
C LEU A 366 1.05 18.25 -8.49
N PRO A 367 0.84 19.44 -7.89
CA PRO A 367 1.74 20.02 -6.89
C PRO A 367 1.87 19.15 -5.62
N ASP A 368 0.82 18.41 -5.27
CA ASP A 368 0.81 17.51 -4.12
C ASP A 368 1.82 16.35 -4.28
N ILE A 369 2.00 15.85 -5.52
CA ILE A 369 2.98 14.80 -5.81
C ILE A 369 4.40 15.37 -5.86
N ALA A 370 4.58 16.52 -6.51
CA ALA A 370 5.87 17.19 -6.61
C ALA A 370 6.44 17.56 -5.22
N ALA A 371 5.56 17.79 -4.23
CA ALA A 371 5.95 18.08 -2.85
C ALA A 371 6.44 16.86 -2.05
N ILE A 372 6.16 15.62 -2.49
CA ILE A 372 6.49 14.38 -1.74
C ILE A 372 7.99 14.32 -1.38
N PRO A 373 8.96 14.45 -2.31
CA PRO A 373 10.37 14.33 -1.95
C PRO A 373 10.83 15.41 -0.96
N SER A 374 10.32 16.64 -1.11
CA SER A 374 10.62 17.74 -0.19
C SER A 374 10.09 17.48 1.22
N TRP A 375 8.85 17.00 1.33
CA TRP A 375 8.24 16.61 2.60
C TRP A 375 9.03 15.47 3.26
N SER A 376 9.35 14.40 2.52
CA SER A 376 10.17 13.30 3.02
C SER A 376 11.57 13.77 3.48
N SER A 377 12.16 14.74 2.79
CA SER A 377 13.47 15.31 3.17
C SER A 377 13.42 16.07 4.51
N ARG A 378 12.29 16.72 4.82
CA ARG A 378 12.09 17.37 6.13
C ARG A 378 11.99 16.35 7.25
N ILE A 379 11.34 15.20 7.02
CA ILE A 379 11.33 14.10 7.98
C ILE A 379 12.74 13.55 8.21
N LEU A 380 13.51 13.31 7.14
CA LEU A 380 14.90 12.89 7.26
C LEU A 380 15.76 13.88 8.04
N PHE A 381 15.52 15.19 7.88
CA PHE A 381 16.19 16.20 8.67
C PHE A 381 15.88 16.07 10.17
N LEU A 382 14.61 15.84 10.55
CA LEU A 382 14.26 15.58 11.94
C LEU A 382 14.91 14.30 12.48
N VAL A 383 14.99 13.26 11.66
CA VAL A 383 15.69 12.03 12.04
C VAL A 383 17.18 12.28 12.24
N GLY A 384 17.81 13.13 11.41
CA GLY A 384 19.19 13.56 11.60
C GLY A 384 19.40 14.32 12.92
N GLN A 385 18.44 15.17 13.30
CA GLN A 385 18.47 15.82 14.61
C GLN A 385 18.32 14.82 15.76
N LEU A 386 17.42 13.83 15.64
CA LEU A 386 17.27 12.76 16.62
C LEU A 386 18.57 11.95 16.74
N LEU A 387 19.18 11.57 15.61
CA LEU A 387 20.44 10.84 15.55
C LEU A 387 21.60 11.56 16.26
N ALA A 388 21.66 12.88 16.14
CA ALA A 388 22.70 13.70 16.77
C ALA A 388 22.64 13.69 18.30
N GLU A 389 21.48 13.35 18.88
CA GLU A 389 21.23 13.28 20.33
C GLU A 389 21.41 11.85 20.90
N GLU A 390 21.56 10.85 20.03
CA GLU A 390 21.64 9.44 20.40
C GLU A 390 23.09 8.97 20.66
N PRO A 391 23.29 7.90 21.45
CA PRO A 391 24.61 7.30 21.67
C PRO A 391 25.33 6.89 20.37
N ILE A 392 26.66 6.82 20.43
CA ILE A 392 27.51 6.46 19.28
C ILE A 392 27.09 5.12 18.65
N ALA A 393 26.69 4.14 19.47
CA ALA A 393 26.24 2.84 18.98
C ALA A 393 25.05 2.94 18.01
N HIS A 394 24.05 3.77 18.32
CA HIS A 394 22.89 3.99 17.44
C HIS A 394 23.28 4.71 16.14
N ARG A 395 24.26 5.61 16.20
CA ARG A 395 24.82 6.28 15.00
C ARG A 395 25.53 5.28 14.09
N GLN A 396 26.32 4.38 14.66
CA GLN A 396 26.98 3.34 13.87
C GLN A 396 25.98 2.37 13.24
N ALA A 397 24.94 1.96 13.99
CA ALA A 397 23.87 1.13 13.45
C ALA A 397 23.13 1.81 12.28
N HIS A 398 22.85 3.11 12.38
CA HIS A 398 22.27 3.90 11.28
C HIS A 398 23.16 3.92 10.04
N LEU A 399 24.45 4.19 10.22
CA LEU A 399 25.41 4.23 9.12
C LEU A 399 25.58 2.86 8.47
N ALA A 400 25.64 1.79 9.26
CA ALA A 400 25.72 0.43 8.78
C ALA A 400 24.48 0.04 7.95
N GLU A 401 23.27 0.33 8.45
CA GLU A 401 22.03 0.05 7.70
C GLU A 401 21.96 0.88 6.41
N ARG A 402 22.34 2.16 6.46
CA ARG A 402 22.41 3.01 5.27
C ARG A 402 23.36 2.41 4.23
N GLN A 403 24.55 1.97 4.65
CA GLN A 403 25.52 1.37 3.75
C GLN A 403 25.01 0.05 3.16
N ARG A 404 24.38 -0.81 3.98
CA ARG A 404 23.78 -2.07 3.53
C ARG A 404 22.74 -1.84 2.43
N VAL A 405 21.88 -0.84 2.59
CA VAL A 405 20.86 -0.48 1.59
C VAL A 405 21.50 0.00 0.28
N LEU A 406 22.54 0.85 0.36
CA LEU A 406 23.26 1.33 -0.83
C LEU A 406 23.99 0.19 -1.54
N ASP A 407 24.63 -0.71 -0.80
CA ASP A 407 25.32 -1.88 -1.35
C ASP A 407 24.33 -2.83 -2.05
N ARG A 408 23.15 -3.03 -1.45
CA ARG A 408 22.07 -3.81 -2.06
C ARG A 408 21.57 -3.17 -3.36
N GLN A 409 21.35 -1.85 -3.33
CA GLN A 409 20.90 -1.12 -4.51
C GLN A 409 21.92 -1.17 -5.65
N ALA A 410 23.21 -0.98 -5.35
CA ALA A 410 24.29 -1.13 -6.33
C ALA A 410 24.27 -2.53 -6.94
N TRP A 411 24.09 -3.57 -6.11
CA TRP A 411 23.95 -4.95 -6.57
C TRP A 411 22.75 -5.14 -7.51
N ASP A 412 21.56 -4.65 -7.14
CA ASP A 412 20.35 -4.78 -7.96
C ASP A 412 20.50 -4.06 -9.32
N ILE A 413 21.11 -2.86 -9.33
CA ILE A 413 21.45 -2.12 -10.55
C ILE A 413 22.41 -2.94 -11.42
N GLY A 414 23.44 -3.53 -10.81
CA GLY A 414 24.41 -4.33 -11.55
C GLY A 414 23.83 -5.59 -12.15
N GLN A 415 22.91 -6.28 -11.46
CA GLN A 415 22.19 -7.41 -12.02
C GLN A 415 21.33 -7.02 -13.23
N MET A 416 20.74 -5.81 -13.25
CA MET A 416 19.99 -5.33 -14.41
C MET A 416 20.91 -5.04 -15.60
N LEU A 417 22.04 -4.38 -15.37
CA LEU A 417 23.05 -4.11 -16.39
C LEU A 417 23.60 -5.37 -17.04
N LEU A 418 23.96 -6.39 -16.23
CA LEU A 418 24.44 -7.71 -16.70
C LEU A 418 23.39 -8.51 -17.48
N ARG A 419 22.12 -8.10 -17.40
CA ARG A 419 20.99 -8.65 -18.18
C ARG A 419 20.63 -7.79 -19.40
N GLY A 420 21.47 -6.82 -19.75
CA GLY A 420 21.28 -5.95 -20.92
C GLY A 420 20.17 -4.92 -20.73
N LYS A 421 19.76 -4.65 -19.49
CA LYS A 421 18.83 -3.56 -19.17
C LYS A 421 19.61 -2.34 -18.73
N GLU A 422 19.12 -1.16 -19.11
CA GLU A 422 19.78 0.11 -18.85
C GLU A 422 19.02 0.88 -17.75
N PRO A 423 19.37 0.68 -16.46
CA PRO A 423 18.69 1.34 -15.39
C PRO A 423 19.06 2.82 -15.26
N ILE A 424 18.15 3.57 -14.65
CA ILE A 424 18.36 4.97 -14.31
C ILE A 424 18.48 5.12 -12.81
N ASP A 425 19.62 5.65 -12.37
CA ASP A 425 19.85 6.02 -10.98
C ASP A 425 20.70 7.30 -10.90
N PRO A 426 20.36 8.28 -10.02
CA PRO A 426 21.17 9.47 -9.79
C PRO A 426 22.63 9.23 -9.42
N ARG A 427 22.90 8.13 -8.73
CA ARG A 427 24.15 7.85 -8.04
C ARG A 427 25.03 6.86 -8.79
N MET A 428 24.51 6.28 -9.87
CA MET A 428 25.29 5.45 -10.77
C MET A 428 26.35 6.31 -11.47
N GLY A 429 27.61 5.95 -11.24
CA GLY A 429 28.78 6.53 -11.87
C GLY A 429 29.28 5.68 -13.03
N ARG A 430 30.60 5.61 -13.18
CA ARG A 430 31.26 4.80 -14.22
C ARG A 430 30.97 3.32 -14.01
N ARG A 431 30.83 2.60 -15.12
CA ARG A 431 30.61 1.16 -15.13
C ARG A 431 31.35 0.49 -16.27
N GLU A 432 31.72 -0.77 -16.08
CA GLU A 432 32.44 -1.57 -17.06
C GLU A 432 32.02 -3.03 -16.90
N ILE A 433 31.51 -3.63 -17.98
CA ILE A 433 31.20 -5.07 -18.04
C ILE A 433 32.41 -5.74 -18.66
N ASP A 434 32.86 -6.84 -18.07
CA ASP A 434 33.98 -7.60 -18.60
C ASP A 434 33.65 -8.28 -19.94
N ASP A 435 34.68 -8.74 -20.65
CA ASP A 435 34.51 -9.39 -21.96
C ASP A 435 33.63 -10.66 -21.91
N SER A 436 33.52 -11.29 -20.73
CA SER A 436 32.70 -12.49 -20.53
C SER A 436 31.22 -12.18 -20.37
N GLY A 437 30.87 -10.95 -19.97
CA GLY A 437 29.51 -10.57 -19.62
C GLY A 437 29.02 -11.12 -18.28
N ASP A 438 29.92 -11.68 -17.47
CA ASP A 438 29.61 -12.30 -16.17
C ASP A 438 29.94 -11.41 -14.98
N ASN A 439 30.80 -10.39 -15.15
CA ASN A 439 31.12 -9.43 -14.09
C ASN A 439 30.92 -7.98 -14.51
N LEU A 440 30.50 -7.16 -13.55
CA LEU A 440 30.35 -5.73 -13.68
C LEU A 440 31.17 -5.02 -12.60
N SER A 441 32.02 -4.09 -13.02
CA SER A 441 32.60 -3.06 -12.18
C SER A 441 31.69 -1.83 -12.20
N LEU A 442 31.23 -1.36 -11.04
CA LEU A 442 30.28 -0.26 -10.90
C LEU A 442 30.71 0.72 -9.81
N TRP A 443 30.80 2.01 -10.14
CA TRP A 443 30.88 3.08 -9.14
C TRP A 443 29.46 3.52 -8.76
N TYR A 444 29.12 3.44 -7.48
CA TYR A 444 27.81 3.82 -6.95
C TYR A 444 27.97 4.68 -5.70
N ASP A 445 27.40 5.89 -5.69
CA ASP A 445 27.48 6.84 -4.57
C ASP A 445 28.92 7.05 -4.04
N GLY A 446 29.90 7.09 -4.95
CA GLY A 446 31.32 7.26 -4.62
C GLY A 446 32.05 6.00 -4.14
N LYS A 447 31.39 4.84 -4.07
CA LYS A 447 31.98 3.54 -3.71
C LYS A 447 32.13 2.65 -4.95
N PHE A 448 33.20 1.86 -5.00
CA PHE A 448 33.43 0.87 -6.05
C PHE A 448 32.83 -0.49 -5.67
N HIS A 449 32.13 -1.12 -6.62
CA HIS A 449 31.48 -2.42 -6.47
C HIS A 449 31.90 -3.34 -7.61
N VAL A 450 32.12 -4.62 -7.28
CA VAL A 450 32.28 -5.71 -8.26
C VAL A 450 31.08 -6.64 -8.09
N ILE A 451 30.32 -6.84 -9.15
CA ILE A 451 29.05 -7.55 -9.12
C ILE A 451 29.13 -8.71 -10.12
N VAL A 452 28.93 -9.91 -9.61
CA VAL A 452 28.91 -11.15 -10.41
C VAL A 452 27.47 -11.45 -10.83
N LYS A 453 27.27 -11.84 -12.09
CA LYS A 453 25.97 -12.21 -12.63
C LYS A 453 25.39 -13.41 -11.89
N THR A 454 24.11 -13.31 -11.50
CA THR A 454 23.38 -14.39 -10.84
C THR A 454 22.23 -14.92 -11.70
N PRO A 455 21.81 -16.19 -11.53
CA PRO A 455 20.69 -16.77 -12.27
C PRO A 455 19.42 -15.92 -12.12
N ASP A 456 18.55 -15.94 -13.15
CA ASP A 456 17.43 -15.00 -13.35
C ASP A 456 16.34 -14.95 -12.25
N HIS A 457 16.47 -15.73 -11.18
CA HIS A 457 15.52 -15.79 -10.08
C HIS A 457 16.12 -15.37 -8.72
N ALA A 458 17.43 -15.14 -8.63
CA ALA A 458 18.15 -14.83 -7.38
C ALA A 458 18.11 -13.34 -6.97
N MET A 459 17.26 -12.52 -7.57
CA MET A 459 16.99 -11.19 -7.01
C MET A 459 16.28 -11.40 -5.67
N GLY A 460 16.98 -11.22 -4.55
CA GLY A 460 16.44 -11.45 -3.22
C GLY A 460 15.41 -10.38 -2.83
N GLU A 461 14.32 -10.80 -2.18
CA GLU A 461 13.39 -9.88 -1.54
C GLU A 461 14.02 -9.34 -0.24
N ASP A 462 14.61 -8.13 -0.26
CA ASP A 462 15.02 -7.45 0.99
C ASP A 462 13.80 -7.13 1.87
N TYR A 463 12.58 -7.32 1.36
CA TYR A 463 11.33 -7.24 2.11
C TYR A 463 11.29 -8.22 3.31
N GLY A 464 11.97 -9.36 3.22
CA GLY A 464 12.10 -10.30 4.33
C GLY A 464 12.94 -9.77 5.49
N HIS A 465 14.07 -9.13 5.18
CA HIS A 465 14.89 -8.43 6.19
C HIS A 465 14.18 -7.17 6.70
N TYR A 466 13.49 -6.43 5.84
CA TYR A 466 12.66 -5.28 6.18
C TYR A 466 11.72 -5.58 7.37
N ALA A 467 11.07 -6.74 7.41
CA ALA A 467 10.18 -7.11 8.50
C ALA A 467 10.86 -7.78 9.70
N ALA A 468 12.07 -8.32 9.55
CA ALA A 468 12.91 -8.75 10.67
C ALA A 468 13.48 -7.55 11.44
N THR A 469 13.89 -6.48 10.75
CA THR A 469 14.34 -5.22 11.38
C THR A 469 13.20 -4.42 11.99
N ILE A 470 11.93 -4.66 11.60
CA ILE A 470 10.73 -4.18 12.30
C ILE A 470 10.61 -4.76 13.72
N ARG A 471 11.38 -5.81 14.07
CA ARG A 471 11.23 -6.55 15.33
C ARG A 471 12.46 -6.74 16.19
N GLY A 472 13.65 -6.47 15.68
CA GLY A 472 14.81 -6.44 16.54
C GLY A 472 14.75 -5.21 17.45
N VAL A 473 14.84 -5.41 18.77
CA VAL A 473 15.84 -4.61 19.51
C VAL A 473 17.09 -4.68 18.64
N ALA A 474 17.68 -3.55 18.26
CA ALA A 474 18.94 -3.56 17.52
C ALA A 474 19.83 -4.63 18.16
N PRO A 475 20.26 -5.68 17.43
CA PRO A 475 21.01 -6.77 18.06
C PRO A 475 22.16 -6.11 18.82
N SER A 476 22.19 -6.32 20.13
CA SER A 476 23.26 -5.85 21.00
C SER A 476 24.54 -6.67 20.81
N GLU A 477 24.60 -7.52 19.78
CA GLU A 477 25.76 -8.34 19.44
C GLU A 477 26.50 -7.69 18.25
N MET A 478 27.74 -7.18 18.26
CA MET A 478 28.79 -6.94 19.27
C MET A 478 29.08 -8.02 20.31
N GLU A 479 28.70 -9.25 20.03
CA GLU A 479 29.44 -10.42 20.51
C GLU A 479 29.89 -11.19 19.27
N ALA A 480 31.16 -10.99 18.93
CA ALA A 480 31.95 -11.69 17.91
C ALA A 480 31.56 -11.47 16.43
N MET A 481 32.05 -10.38 15.82
CA MET A 481 33.11 -10.39 14.79
C MET A 481 33.35 -8.99 14.21
#